data_AF-A0A292IIK8-F1
#
_entry.id   AF-A0A292IIK8-F1
#
_cell.length_a   1.000
_cell.length_b   1.000
_cell.length_c   1.000
_cell.angle_alpha   90.00
_cell.angle_beta   90.00
_cell.angle_gamma   90.00
#
_symmetry.space_group_name_H-M   'P 1'
#
loop_
_entity.id
_entity.type
_entity.pdbx_description
1 polymer ?
#
loop_
_entity_poly.entity_id
_entity_poly.type
_entity_poly.pdbx_seq_one_letter_code
_entity_poly.pdbx_strand_id
1 'polypeptide(L)'
;MANLKSEQLNINMKVVIDQDDVVQVFDQYLALFKKHLGANNVNVEVVCNKKVISFVNQSNSNKKIILLFKAITYLGGNGQHPIFKKRIQLPSSWKKFVTSITQKNLYYDVRFLGIYKYKENIIYVDFDKTKYLNKIMHNSSAHVYVNDLFIGMRDGIFSKIDKFNNLITIIKPQNLFNYLSEKSASKDDLFKVFNEYNKSFFTGKDICAINAIGEMHDGLWPNWRQAEWAGFFLEFQLNKFLKSSQYENLVKYIGSDHQDNQYDYDLSFYNGQFFGDLKASDILKNNVIGNDKTRFLKYLDQYEKFWYVIYQHTTIKDADVQGFSASIYWNNLINKFPQKKNFKNKDLLSYSQRMKYSVNFQNMYILEVNKFNIRYISDDFLQGHQPSGKSRNPKLLFHKKNIENFIIYRFPAI
;
A
#
# COMPACT_ATOMS: atom_id res chain seq x y z
N MET A 1 31.11 -11.37 0.49
CA MET A 1 30.20 -10.33 1.02
C MET A 1 29.93 -10.68 2.48
N ALA A 2 30.16 -9.75 3.41
CA ALA A 2 29.80 -9.99 4.81
C ALA A 2 28.32 -10.38 4.88
N ASN A 3 28.02 -11.47 5.57
CA ASN A 3 26.67 -12.01 5.70
C ASN A 3 25.91 -11.12 6.71
N LEU A 4 25.47 -9.96 6.24
CA LEU A 4 24.81 -8.95 7.05
C LEU A 4 23.47 -9.49 7.55
N LYS A 5 23.18 -9.27 8.83
CA LYS A 5 21.87 -9.61 9.40
C LYS A 5 20.82 -8.68 8.83
N SER A 6 19.64 -9.23 8.56
CA SER A 6 18.46 -8.51 8.10
C SER A 6 17.22 -9.06 8.81
N GLU A 7 16.06 -8.47 8.57
CA GLU A 7 14.82 -9.04 9.09
C GLU A 7 14.46 -10.34 8.39
N GLN A 8 14.16 -11.36 9.18
CA GLN A 8 13.68 -12.65 8.72
C GLN A 8 12.33 -12.95 9.34
N LEU A 9 11.36 -13.34 8.51
CA LEU A 9 10.08 -13.88 8.91
C LEU A 9 10.19 -15.40 9.10
N ASN A 10 9.93 -15.88 10.32
CA ASN A 10 9.88 -17.30 10.62
C ASN A 10 8.47 -17.90 10.38
N ILE A 11 8.37 -19.23 10.53
CA ILE A 11 7.12 -19.97 10.26
C ILE A 11 5.97 -19.59 11.20
N ASN A 12 6.29 -19.10 12.40
CA ASN A 12 5.33 -18.61 13.40
C ASN A 12 4.95 -17.14 13.18
N MET A 13 5.26 -16.58 11.99
CA MET A 13 5.01 -15.19 11.61
C MET A 13 5.64 -14.15 12.57
N LYS A 14 6.74 -14.53 13.25
CA LYS A 14 7.56 -13.62 14.05
C LYS A 14 8.77 -13.17 13.24
N VAL A 15 9.17 -11.92 13.45
CA VAL A 15 10.37 -11.37 12.82
C VAL A 15 11.54 -11.34 13.78
N VAL A 16 12.67 -11.78 13.26
CA VAL A 16 13.96 -11.84 13.96
C VAL A 16 15.03 -11.19 13.11
N ILE A 17 16.12 -10.76 13.74
CA ILE A 17 17.30 -10.22 13.05
C ILE A 17 18.32 -11.33 12.89
N ASP A 18 18.50 -11.81 11.67
CA ASP A 18 19.37 -12.94 11.36
C ASP A 18 19.87 -12.90 9.92
N GLN A 19 20.82 -13.77 9.58
CA GLN A 19 21.33 -13.93 8.23
C GLN A 19 20.28 -14.57 7.32
N ASP A 20 20.36 -14.29 6.02
CA ASP A 20 19.51 -14.97 5.04
C ASP A 20 19.85 -16.46 4.98
N ASP A 21 18.81 -17.28 4.92
CA ASP A 21 18.92 -18.68 4.56
C ASP A 21 18.52 -18.81 3.08
N VAL A 22 19.32 -19.49 2.27
CA VAL A 22 19.10 -19.55 0.82
C VAL A 22 19.11 -20.99 0.33
N VAL A 23 18.23 -21.26 -0.63
CA VAL A 23 18.30 -22.49 -1.42
C VAL A 23 19.42 -22.34 -2.44
N GLN A 24 20.44 -23.19 -2.35
CA GLN A 24 21.70 -22.98 -3.08
C GLN A 24 21.79 -23.75 -4.40
N VAL A 25 21.17 -24.92 -4.47
CA VAL A 25 21.36 -25.85 -5.60
C VAL A 25 20.06 -26.27 -6.24
N PHE A 26 20.11 -26.59 -7.54
CA PHE A 26 18.94 -26.95 -8.36
C PHE A 26 18.08 -28.06 -7.74
N ASP A 27 18.71 -29.09 -7.18
CA ASP A 27 17.99 -30.25 -6.64
C ASP A 27 17.19 -29.91 -5.37
N GLN A 28 17.64 -28.93 -4.58
CA GLN A 28 16.86 -28.43 -3.44
C GLN A 28 15.61 -27.67 -3.91
N TYR A 29 15.73 -26.86 -4.97
CA TYR A 29 14.57 -26.22 -5.59
C TYR A 29 13.60 -27.26 -6.15
N LEU A 30 14.11 -28.29 -6.84
CA LEU A 30 13.30 -29.38 -7.36
C LEU A 30 12.55 -30.11 -6.24
N ALA A 31 13.21 -30.42 -5.13
CA ALA A 31 12.58 -31.05 -3.98
C ALA A 31 11.45 -30.18 -3.40
N LEU A 32 11.67 -28.86 -3.25
CA LEU A 32 10.64 -27.91 -2.81
C LEU A 32 9.44 -27.86 -3.75
N PHE A 33 9.69 -27.79 -5.06
CA PHE A 33 8.60 -27.79 -6.04
C PHE A 33 7.84 -29.12 -6.03
N LYS A 34 8.51 -30.27 -5.98
CA LYS A 34 7.85 -31.58 -5.87
C LYS A 34 6.99 -31.67 -4.60
N LYS A 35 7.47 -31.12 -3.48
CA LYS A 35 6.74 -31.06 -2.21
C LYS A 35 5.44 -30.25 -2.31
N HIS A 36 5.49 -29.07 -2.92
CA HIS A 36 4.34 -28.13 -2.91
C HIS A 36 3.46 -28.17 -4.16
N LEU A 37 3.93 -28.75 -5.26
CA LEU A 37 3.18 -28.91 -6.51
C LEU A 37 2.78 -30.37 -6.78
N GLY A 38 3.28 -31.33 -6.00
CA GLY A 38 3.12 -32.76 -6.23
C GLY A 38 4.17 -33.30 -7.20
N ALA A 39 4.80 -34.42 -6.83
CA ALA A 39 5.92 -34.99 -7.59
C ALA A 39 5.55 -35.36 -9.04
N ASN A 40 4.32 -35.79 -9.28
CA ASN A 40 3.82 -36.19 -10.60
C ASN A 40 3.56 -34.98 -11.52
N ASN A 41 3.44 -33.77 -10.96
CA ASN A 41 3.14 -32.55 -11.71
C ASN A 41 4.41 -31.77 -12.07
N VAL A 42 5.59 -32.21 -11.61
CA VAL A 42 6.87 -31.48 -11.76
C VAL A 42 7.87 -32.30 -12.56
N ASN A 43 8.28 -31.77 -13.70
CA ASN A 43 9.23 -32.39 -14.60
C ASN A 43 10.54 -31.58 -14.69
N VAL A 44 11.62 -32.28 -15.04
CA VAL A 44 12.91 -31.68 -15.37
C VAL A 44 13.15 -31.91 -16.85
N GLU A 45 13.42 -30.84 -17.59
CA GLU A 45 13.47 -30.89 -19.05
C GLU A 45 14.56 -29.98 -19.59
N VAL A 46 14.96 -30.20 -20.84
CA VAL A 46 15.85 -29.29 -21.57
C VAL A 46 15.02 -28.56 -22.62
N VAL A 47 14.86 -27.26 -22.42
CA VAL A 47 14.15 -26.38 -23.37
C VAL A 47 15.14 -25.29 -23.79
N CYS A 48 15.25 -25.00 -25.10
CA CYS A 48 16.19 -24.00 -25.61
C CYS A 48 17.62 -24.12 -25.02
N ASN A 49 18.15 -25.34 -24.94
CA ASN A 49 19.47 -25.67 -24.38
C ASN A 49 19.66 -25.30 -22.90
N LYS A 50 18.57 -25.16 -22.14
CA LYS A 50 18.57 -24.89 -20.71
C LYS A 50 17.81 -25.97 -19.96
N LYS A 51 18.45 -26.55 -18.94
CA LYS A 51 17.77 -27.42 -17.96
C LYS A 51 16.80 -26.57 -17.13
N VAL A 52 15.53 -26.92 -17.14
CA VAL A 52 14.46 -26.18 -16.47
C VAL A 52 13.58 -27.12 -15.65
N ILE A 53 12.87 -26.54 -14.67
CA ILE A 53 11.76 -27.21 -13.98
C ILE A 53 10.47 -26.73 -14.65
N SER A 54 9.61 -27.67 -15.00
CA SER A 54 8.27 -27.37 -15.52
C SER A 54 7.18 -27.98 -14.67
N PHE A 55 6.08 -27.27 -14.56
CA PHE A 55 4.85 -27.68 -13.91
C PHE A 55 3.76 -27.95 -14.94
N VAL A 56 3.04 -29.06 -14.79
CA VAL A 56 1.84 -29.40 -15.56
C VAL A 56 0.79 -29.89 -14.57
N ASN A 57 -0.37 -29.23 -14.54
CA ASN A 57 -1.50 -29.76 -13.79
C ASN A 57 -2.18 -30.86 -14.62
N GLN A 58 -1.85 -32.12 -14.31
CA GLN A 58 -2.40 -33.28 -15.01
C GLN A 58 -3.93 -33.42 -14.88
N SER A 59 -4.55 -32.76 -13.89
CA SER A 59 -5.96 -32.92 -13.56
C SER A 59 -6.89 -31.96 -14.31
N ASN A 60 -6.41 -30.83 -14.83
CA ASN A 60 -7.31 -29.82 -15.43
C ASN A 60 -6.69 -28.91 -16.50
N SER A 61 -5.38 -29.01 -16.79
CA SER A 61 -4.78 -28.18 -17.85
C SER A 61 -3.59 -28.84 -18.54
N ASN A 62 -3.64 -28.98 -19.86
CA ASN A 62 -2.44 -29.28 -20.68
C ASN A 62 -1.47 -28.08 -20.81
N LYS A 63 -1.69 -27.01 -20.04
CA LYS A 63 -0.84 -25.83 -20.06
C LYS A 63 0.44 -26.11 -19.28
N LYS A 64 1.56 -26.09 -19.98
CA LYS A 64 2.89 -26.32 -19.41
C LYS A 64 3.53 -25.03 -18.96
N ILE A 65 3.93 -24.98 -17.69
CA ILE A 65 4.50 -23.79 -17.07
C ILE A 65 5.99 -24.03 -16.80
N ILE A 66 6.87 -23.19 -17.33
CA ILE A 66 8.30 -23.21 -16.99
C ILE A 66 8.54 -22.31 -15.78
N LEU A 67 9.21 -22.84 -14.77
CA LEU A 67 9.57 -22.12 -13.56
C LEU A 67 11.03 -21.65 -13.66
N LEU A 68 11.22 -20.34 -13.85
CA LEU A 68 12.52 -19.71 -13.67
C LEU A 68 12.57 -19.13 -12.26
N PHE A 69 13.52 -19.60 -11.45
CA PHE A 69 13.51 -19.33 -10.01
C PHE A 69 14.86 -18.86 -9.47
N LYS A 70 14.82 -18.06 -8.40
CA LYS A 70 16.01 -17.64 -7.64
C LYS A 70 15.65 -17.29 -6.20
N ALA A 71 16.62 -17.36 -5.30
CA ALA A 71 16.44 -16.96 -3.92
C ALA A 71 16.10 -15.46 -3.79
N ILE A 72 15.22 -15.14 -2.83
CA ILE A 72 14.98 -13.79 -2.34
C ILE A 72 15.95 -13.53 -1.20
N THR A 73 16.73 -12.47 -1.32
CA THR A 73 17.79 -12.13 -0.36
C THR A 73 17.77 -10.65 -0.03
N TYR A 74 18.31 -10.31 1.12
CA TYR A 74 18.66 -8.98 1.52
C TYR A 74 19.69 -8.39 0.55
N LEU A 75 19.51 -7.11 0.20
CA LEU A 75 20.36 -6.42 -0.76
C LEU A 75 21.83 -6.30 -0.30
N GLY A 76 22.09 -6.39 1.01
CA GLY A 76 23.36 -6.03 1.61
C GLY A 76 23.64 -4.53 1.53
N GLY A 77 24.89 -4.12 1.74
CA GLY A 77 25.32 -2.71 1.72
C GLY A 77 25.53 -2.16 3.13
N ASN A 78 26.51 -1.27 3.28
CA ASN A 78 26.95 -0.68 4.55
C ASN A 78 25.88 0.26 5.14
N GLY A 79 24.70 -0.26 5.50
CA GLY A 79 23.57 0.51 6.02
C GLY A 79 22.72 1.25 4.98
N GLN A 80 23.01 1.10 3.68
CA GLN A 80 22.33 1.84 2.61
C GLN A 80 20.91 1.36 2.29
N HIS A 81 20.53 0.16 2.74
CA HIS A 81 19.23 -0.43 2.47
C HIS A 81 18.52 -0.78 3.77
N PRO A 82 17.20 -0.54 3.87
CA PRO A 82 16.47 -0.93 5.07
C PRO A 82 16.52 -2.45 5.27
N ILE A 83 16.75 -2.91 6.50
CA ILE A 83 16.91 -4.32 6.86
C ILE A 83 15.68 -5.20 6.56
N PHE A 84 14.52 -4.58 6.35
CA PHE A 84 13.26 -5.23 5.98
C PHE A 84 13.06 -5.34 4.45
N LYS A 85 13.98 -4.81 3.64
CA LYS A 85 13.88 -4.75 2.18
C LYS A 85 14.72 -5.85 1.52
N LYS A 86 14.06 -6.80 0.87
CA LYS A 86 14.67 -7.91 0.13
C LYS A 86 14.48 -7.74 -1.38
N ARG A 87 15.15 -8.57 -2.18
CA ARG A 87 15.01 -8.62 -3.65
C ARG A 87 15.27 -10.00 -4.23
N ILE A 88 14.81 -10.18 -5.46
CA ILE A 88 15.35 -11.18 -6.39
C ILE A 88 16.31 -10.51 -7.38
N GLN A 89 17.44 -11.16 -7.68
CA GLN A 89 18.36 -10.71 -8.73
C GLN A 89 18.01 -11.39 -10.06
N LEU A 90 17.10 -10.81 -10.84
CA LEU A 90 16.63 -11.37 -12.11
C LEU A 90 17.76 -11.41 -13.16
N PRO A 91 18.23 -12.60 -13.58
CA PRO A 91 19.31 -12.72 -14.55
C PRO A 91 18.90 -12.26 -15.95
N SER A 92 19.80 -11.59 -16.67
CA SER A 92 19.59 -11.24 -18.09
C SER A 92 19.37 -12.47 -18.98
N SER A 93 19.90 -13.63 -18.57
CA SER A 93 19.67 -14.92 -19.25
C SER A 93 18.21 -15.37 -19.23
N TRP A 94 17.38 -14.91 -18.29
CA TRP A 94 15.94 -15.20 -18.28
C TRP A 94 15.22 -14.48 -19.41
N LYS A 95 15.58 -13.22 -19.67
CA LYS A 95 15.04 -12.46 -20.82
C LYS A 95 15.41 -13.15 -22.13
N LYS A 96 16.70 -13.49 -22.31
CA LYS A 96 17.17 -14.23 -23.49
C LYS A 96 16.39 -15.55 -23.68
N PHE A 97 16.20 -16.30 -22.59
CA PHE A 97 15.46 -17.55 -22.60
C PHE A 97 14.00 -17.35 -23.05
N VAL A 98 13.28 -16.39 -22.46
CA VAL A 98 11.90 -16.09 -22.87
C VAL A 98 11.83 -15.66 -24.33
N THR A 99 12.76 -14.81 -24.79
CA THR A 99 12.86 -14.42 -26.20
C THR A 99 13.05 -15.64 -27.10
N SER A 100 13.89 -16.62 -26.73
CA SER A 100 14.06 -17.85 -27.50
C SER A 100 12.82 -18.73 -27.53
N ILE A 101 12.05 -18.83 -26.43
CA ILE A 101 10.75 -19.51 -26.40
C ILE A 101 9.80 -18.89 -27.42
N THR A 102 9.69 -17.55 -27.41
CA THR A 102 8.81 -16.80 -28.33
C THR A 102 9.26 -16.95 -29.78
N GLN A 103 10.55 -16.78 -30.08
CA GLN A 103 11.10 -16.89 -31.45
C GLN A 103 10.92 -18.28 -32.06
N LYS A 104 10.92 -19.33 -31.22
CA LYS A 104 10.70 -20.72 -31.65
C LYS A 104 9.23 -21.16 -31.60
N ASN A 105 8.30 -20.23 -31.32
CA ASN A 105 6.86 -20.50 -31.20
C ASN A 105 6.53 -21.67 -30.24
N LEU A 106 7.28 -21.81 -29.14
CA LEU A 106 7.05 -22.87 -28.17
C LEU A 106 5.93 -22.48 -27.21
N TYR A 107 4.96 -23.39 -27.00
CA TYR A 107 3.79 -23.14 -26.17
C TYR A 107 4.06 -23.38 -24.67
N TYR A 108 4.83 -22.48 -24.07
CA TYR A 108 5.12 -22.48 -22.63
C TYR A 108 4.71 -21.17 -21.96
N ASP A 109 4.09 -21.26 -20.79
CA ASP A 109 3.98 -20.10 -19.90
C ASP A 109 5.19 -20.05 -18.98
N VAL A 110 6.00 -18.99 -19.08
CA VAL A 110 7.19 -18.84 -18.24
C VAL A 110 6.84 -18.01 -17.00
N ARG A 111 7.19 -18.47 -15.79
CA ARG A 111 7.01 -17.74 -14.53
C ARG A 111 8.36 -17.36 -13.93
N PHE A 112 8.44 -16.17 -13.34
CA PHE A 112 9.63 -15.67 -12.67
C PHE A 112 9.37 -15.73 -11.15
N LEU A 113 9.88 -16.78 -10.51
CA LEU A 113 9.62 -17.05 -9.09
C LEU A 113 10.80 -16.67 -8.21
N GLY A 114 10.57 -15.80 -7.24
CA GLY A 114 11.42 -15.65 -6.06
C GLY A 114 11.04 -16.68 -5.01
N ILE A 115 12.05 -17.25 -4.34
CA ILE A 115 11.84 -18.16 -3.22
C ILE A 115 12.51 -17.56 -2.00
N TYR A 116 11.71 -17.14 -1.04
CA TYR A 116 12.17 -16.76 0.28
C TYR A 116 12.27 -18.01 1.14
N LYS A 117 13.39 -18.14 1.85
CA LYS A 117 13.63 -19.19 2.85
C LYS A 117 14.18 -18.56 4.12
N TYR A 118 13.63 -18.98 5.26
CA TYR A 118 14.29 -18.79 6.54
C TYR A 118 13.96 -19.96 7.46
N LYS A 119 14.95 -20.82 7.70
CA LYS A 119 14.74 -22.11 8.37
C LYS A 119 13.67 -22.90 7.60
N GLU A 120 12.62 -23.37 8.29
CA GLU A 120 11.51 -24.11 7.69
C GLU A 120 10.50 -23.24 6.93
N ASN A 121 10.59 -21.91 7.03
CA ASN A 121 9.63 -21.02 6.38
C ASN A 121 9.99 -20.81 4.91
N ILE A 122 9.14 -21.31 4.01
CA ILE A 122 9.26 -21.13 2.56
C ILE A 122 8.12 -20.25 2.09
N ILE A 123 8.42 -19.26 1.26
CA ILE A 123 7.41 -18.39 0.65
C ILE A 123 7.78 -18.18 -0.82
N TYR A 124 6.80 -18.31 -1.71
CA TYR A 124 6.98 -18.07 -3.13
C TYR A 124 6.54 -16.66 -3.47
N VAL A 125 7.24 -16.02 -4.41
CA VAL A 125 6.86 -14.71 -4.93
C VAL A 125 6.90 -14.75 -6.44
N ASP A 126 5.75 -14.59 -7.11
CA ASP A 126 5.68 -14.44 -8.56
C ASP A 126 5.87 -12.99 -8.95
N PHE A 127 6.84 -12.76 -9.82
CA PHE A 127 7.12 -11.47 -10.43
C PHE A 127 6.56 -11.49 -11.85
N ASP A 128 5.58 -10.63 -12.16
CA ASP A 128 4.94 -10.64 -13.48
C ASP A 128 5.98 -10.35 -14.58
N LYS A 129 6.38 -11.40 -15.32
CA LYS A 129 7.41 -11.34 -16.37
C LYS A 129 7.16 -10.23 -17.38
N THR A 130 5.89 -9.91 -17.68
CA THR A 130 5.55 -8.93 -18.73
C THR A 130 6.06 -7.54 -18.38
N LYS A 131 6.04 -7.19 -17.09
CA LYS A 131 6.53 -5.91 -16.58
C LYS A 131 8.06 -5.80 -16.61
N TYR A 132 8.77 -6.93 -16.46
CA TYR A 132 10.23 -6.97 -16.41
C TYR A 132 10.88 -7.11 -17.80
N LEU A 133 10.27 -7.87 -18.71
CA LEU A 133 10.82 -8.10 -20.05
C LEU A 133 10.95 -6.81 -20.88
N ASN A 134 10.02 -5.86 -20.69
CA ASN A 134 9.99 -4.59 -21.39
C ASN A 134 10.97 -3.55 -20.82
N LYS A 135 11.59 -3.85 -19.68
CA LYS A 135 12.57 -2.97 -19.02
C LYS A 135 13.98 -3.51 -19.23
N ILE A 136 14.98 -2.68 -18.96
CA ILE A 136 16.32 -3.20 -18.77
C ILE A 136 16.29 -4.05 -17.50
N MET A 137 16.74 -5.29 -17.60
CA MET A 137 16.78 -6.25 -16.50
C MET A 137 17.88 -5.83 -15.51
N HIS A 138 17.63 -4.75 -14.79
CA HIS A 138 18.47 -4.27 -13.70
C HIS A 138 17.85 -4.66 -12.36
N ASN A 139 18.71 -5.04 -11.42
CA ASN A 139 18.38 -5.57 -10.09
C ASN A 139 17.71 -4.56 -9.14
N SER A 140 17.26 -3.40 -9.65
CA SER A 140 16.73 -2.26 -8.88
C SER A 140 15.21 -2.22 -8.82
N SER A 141 14.49 -3.15 -9.46
CA SER A 141 13.03 -3.10 -9.59
C SER A 141 12.28 -4.25 -8.91
N ALA A 142 12.89 -5.38 -8.63
CA ALA A 142 12.21 -6.57 -8.09
C ALA A 142 12.36 -6.67 -6.56
N HIS A 143 11.76 -5.72 -5.83
CA HIS A 143 11.83 -5.65 -4.38
C HIS A 143 10.67 -6.38 -3.70
N VAL A 144 10.94 -6.99 -2.55
CA VAL A 144 9.94 -7.59 -1.67
C VAL A 144 10.24 -7.13 -0.26
N TYR A 145 9.23 -6.69 0.47
CA TYR A 145 9.38 -6.25 1.85
C TYR A 145 8.97 -7.37 2.78
N VAL A 146 9.56 -7.45 3.97
CA VAL A 146 9.20 -8.48 4.96
C VAL A 146 7.72 -8.39 5.34
N ASN A 147 7.11 -7.20 5.31
CA ASN A 147 5.66 -7.05 5.48
C ASN A 147 4.86 -7.77 4.39
N ASP A 148 5.34 -7.78 3.14
CA ASP A 148 4.66 -8.47 2.04
C ASP A 148 4.64 -9.98 2.28
N LEU A 149 5.76 -10.51 2.78
CA LEU A 149 5.90 -11.91 3.17
C LEU A 149 4.95 -12.23 4.33
N PHE A 150 4.83 -11.34 5.31
CA PHE A 150 3.92 -11.49 6.44
C PHE A 150 2.46 -11.55 5.98
N ILE A 151 2.03 -10.59 5.15
CA ILE A 151 0.66 -10.53 4.61
C ILE A 151 0.37 -11.77 3.76
N GLY A 152 1.27 -12.17 2.86
CA GLY A 152 1.08 -13.38 2.07
C GLY A 152 1.03 -14.68 2.89
N MET A 153 1.73 -14.73 4.04
CA MET A 153 1.63 -15.85 4.98
C MET A 153 0.33 -15.86 5.78
N ARG A 154 -0.20 -14.69 6.13
CA ARG A 154 -1.49 -14.51 6.80
C ARG A 154 -2.65 -14.86 5.87
N ASP A 155 -2.67 -14.26 4.68
CA ASP A 155 -3.81 -14.28 3.75
C ASP A 155 -3.70 -15.41 2.71
N GLY A 156 -2.56 -16.10 2.67
CA GLY A 156 -2.29 -17.22 1.76
C GLY A 156 -1.84 -16.79 0.36
N ILE A 157 -2.46 -15.78 -0.23
CA ILE A 157 -2.01 -15.12 -1.47
C ILE A 157 -2.20 -13.61 -1.32
N PHE A 158 -1.15 -12.84 -1.61
CA PHE A 158 -1.19 -11.38 -1.55
C PHE A 158 -0.52 -10.78 -2.79
N SER A 159 -1.21 -9.89 -3.50
CA SER A 159 -0.68 -9.20 -4.67
C SER A 159 -0.61 -7.70 -4.44
N LYS A 160 0.48 -7.06 -4.89
CA LYS A 160 0.59 -5.60 -4.91
C LYS A 160 1.32 -5.08 -6.14
N ILE A 161 1.10 -3.80 -6.43
CA ILE A 161 1.84 -3.03 -7.42
C ILE A 161 2.91 -2.22 -6.69
N ASP A 162 4.18 -2.40 -7.06
CA ASP A 162 5.28 -1.62 -6.50
C ASP A 162 5.37 -0.20 -7.10
N LYS A 163 6.28 0.62 -6.56
CA LYS A 163 6.52 1.99 -7.06
C LYS A 163 7.03 2.07 -8.50
N PHE A 164 7.46 0.96 -9.09
CA PHE A 164 7.90 0.87 -10.47
C PHE A 164 6.83 0.26 -11.40
N ASN A 165 5.59 0.13 -10.91
CA ASN A 165 4.47 -0.46 -11.62
C ASN A 165 4.69 -1.94 -12.01
N ASN A 166 5.39 -2.69 -11.17
CA ASN A 166 5.52 -4.14 -11.28
C ASN A 166 4.48 -4.82 -10.40
N LEU A 167 3.80 -5.84 -10.94
CA LEU A 167 2.93 -6.71 -10.17
C LEU A 167 3.77 -7.81 -9.50
N ILE A 168 3.63 -7.92 -8.19
CA ILE A 168 4.32 -8.91 -7.35
C ILE A 168 3.25 -9.66 -6.57
N THR A 169 3.31 -10.99 -6.57
CA THR A 169 2.35 -11.84 -5.86
C THR A 169 3.06 -12.79 -4.92
N ILE A 170 2.79 -12.66 -3.62
CA ILE A 170 3.33 -13.47 -2.54
C ILE A 170 2.37 -14.64 -2.33
N ILE A 171 2.90 -15.85 -2.26
CA ILE A 171 2.14 -17.09 -2.27
C ILE A 171 2.67 -18.00 -1.16
N LYS A 172 1.79 -18.33 -0.22
CA LYS A 172 2.05 -19.34 0.81
C LYS A 172 2.18 -20.72 0.15
N PRO A 173 3.12 -21.59 0.58
CA PRO A 173 3.43 -22.83 -0.12
C PRO A 173 2.23 -23.71 -0.47
N GLN A 174 1.28 -23.82 0.45
CA GLN A 174 0.04 -24.58 0.31
C GLN A 174 -0.77 -24.19 -0.94
N ASN A 175 -0.69 -22.92 -1.33
CA ASN A 175 -1.52 -22.33 -2.37
C ASN A 175 -0.83 -22.30 -3.73
N LEU A 176 0.45 -22.70 -3.80
CA LEU A 176 1.25 -22.60 -5.03
C LEU A 176 0.65 -23.45 -6.17
N PHE A 177 0.20 -24.67 -5.87
CA PHE A 177 -0.43 -25.54 -6.86
C PHE A 177 -1.68 -24.89 -7.46
N ASN A 178 -2.60 -24.41 -6.61
CA ASN A 178 -3.83 -23.77 -7.06
C ASN A 178 -3.52 -22.50 -7.86
N TYR A 179 -2.63 -21.63 -7.37
CA TYR A 179 -2.23 -20.40 -8.03
C TYR A 179 -1.65 -20.59 -9.44
N LEU A 180 -0.84 -21.63 -9.64
CA LEU A 180 -0.28 -21.93 -10.95
C LEU A 180 -1.29 -22.62 -11.88
N SER A 181 -2.25 -23.36 -11.32
CA SER A 181 -3.27 -24.10 -12.07
C SER A 181 -4.42 -23.23 -12.56
N GLU A 182 -4.91 -22.37 -11.70
CA GLU A 182 -6.00 -21.42 -11.92
C GLU A 182 -5.42 -20.11 -11.43
N LYS A 183 -5.39 -19.03 -12.22
CA LYS A 183 -4.87 -17.75 -11.72
C LYS A 183 -5.80 -17.24 -10.60
N SER A 184 -5.65 -17.76 -9.38
CA SER A 184 -6.33 -17.32 -8.18
C SER A 184 -5.77 -15.94 -7.86
N ALA A 185 -6.37 -14.91 -8.42
CA ALA A 185 -6.08 -13.54 -8.02
C ALA A 185 -6.49 -13.37 -6.56
N SER A 186 -5.71 -12.62 -5.77
CA SER A 186 -6.18 -12.18 -4.46
C SER A 186 -7.44 -11.32 -4.70
N LYS A 187 -8.61 -11.85 -4.36
CA LYS A 187 -9.87 -11.11 -4.39
C LYS A 187 -9.99 -10.31 -3.10
N ASP A 188 -9.23 -9.22 -2.97
CA ASP A 188 -9.58 -8.25 -1.93
C ASP A 188 -10.65 -7.32 -2.50
N ASP A 189 -11.90 -7.65 -2.22
CA ASP A 189 -13.06 -6.85 -2.63
C ASP A 189 -13.01 -5.43 -2.05
N LEU A 190 -12.26 -5.19 -0.97
CA LEU A 190 -12.10 -3.86 -0.39
C LEU A 190 -11.35 -2.91 -1.32
N PHE A 191 -10.35 -3.40 -2.07
CA PHE A 191 -9.63 -2.55 -3.04
C PHE A 191 -10.51 -2.14 -4.22
N LYS A 192 -11.55 -2.91 -4.55
CA LYS A 192 -12.49 -2.54 -5.62
C LYS A 192 -13.28 -1.28 -5.26
N VAL A 193 -13.65 -1.11 -4.00
CA VAL A 193 -14.36 0.08 -3.52
C VAL A 193 -13.57 1.34 -3.85
N PHE A 194 -12.29 1.35 -3.48
CA PHE A 194 -11.42 2.49 -3.77
C PHE A 194 -11.10 2.62 -5.25
N ASN A 195 -10.96 1.51 -5.99
CA ASN A 195 -10.77 1.57 -7.42
C ASN A 195 -11.93 2.28 -8.13
N GLU A 196 -13.18 1.96 -7.77
CA GLU A 196 -14.35 2.59 -8.37
C GLU A 196 -14.51 4.05 -7.95
N TYR A 197 -14.31 4.37 -6.66
CA TYR A 197 -14.33 5.77 -6.20
C TYR A 197 -13.27 6.62 -6.93
N ASN A 198 -12.07 6.07 -7.11
CA ASN A 198 -10.95 6.81 -7.67
C ASN A 198 -11.08 7.10 -9.16
N LYS A 199 -11.86 6.31 -9.92
CA LYS A 199 -12.14 6.57 -11.33
C LYS A 199 -12.83 7.92 -11.56
N SER A 200 -13.66 8.36 -10.62
CA SER A 200 -14.36 9.66 -10.71
C SER A 200 -13.67 10.75 -9.89
N PHE A 201 -13.01 10.40 -8.78
CA PHE A 201 -12.35 11.38 -7.91
C PHE A 201 -11.07 11.97 -8.53
N PHE A 202 -10.24 11.14 -9.18
CA PHE A 202 -9.02 11.62 -9.84
C PHE A 202 -9.34 12.21 -11.22
N THR A 203 -9.61 13.52 -11.25
CA THR A 203 -9.93 14.25 -12.50
C THR A 203 -8.72 14.88 -13.18
N GLY A 204 -7.56 14.89 -12.52
CA GLY A 204 -6.34 15.60 -12.96
C GLY A 204 -6.44 17.13 -12.84
N LYS A 205 -7.55 17.67 -12.33
CA LYS A 205 -7.79 19.11 -12.21
C LYS A 205 -7.62 19.59 -10.77
N ASP A 206 -7.28 20.87 -10.66
CA ASP A 206 -7.24 21.58 -9.39
C ASP A 206 -8.65 21.74 -8.81
N ILE A 207 -8.77 21.40 -7.53
CA ILE A 207 -9.97 21.64 -6.73
C ILE A 207 -9.73 22.93 -5.96
N CYS A 208 -10.48 23.98 -6.25
CA CYS A 208 -10.37 25.26 -5.56
C CYS A 208 -11.12 25.23 -4.21
N ALA A 209 -10.53 25.84 -3.19
CA ALA A 209 -11.08 25.92 -1.85
C ALA A 209 -12.49 26.53 -1.82
N ILE A 210 -12.74 27.58 -2.60
CA ILE A 210 -14.05 28.23 -2.71
C ILE A 210 -15.13 27.22 -3.11
N ASN A 211 -14.85 26.41 -4.14
CA ASN A 211 -15.79 25.41 -4.64
C ASN A 211 -15.95 24.26 -3.64
N ALA A 212 -14.84 23.73 -3.10
CA ALA A 212 -14.86 22.61 -2.17
C ALA A 212 -15.59 22.95 -0.86
N ILE A 213 -15.30 24.12 -0.28
CA ILE A 213 -15.92 24.60 0.95
C ILE A 213 -17.40 24.91 0.71
N GLY A 214 -17.74 25.54 -0.43
CA GLY A 214 -19.12 25.79 -0.82
C GLY A 214 -19.92 24.48 -0.95
N GLU A 215 -19.39 23.49 -1.66
CA GLU A 215 -20.06 22.19 -1.82
C GLU A 215 -20.26 21.47 -0.48
N MET A 216 -19.24 21.48 0.40
CA MET A 216 -19.38 20.92 1.75
C MET A 216 -20.41 21.67 2.60
N HIS A 217 -20.45 23.00 2.50
CA HIS A 217 -21.45 23.82 3.20
C HIS A 217 -22.87 23.49 2.73
N ASP A 218 -23.08 23.46 1.41
CA ASP A 218 -24.39 23.20 0.81
C ASP A 218 -24.84 21.75 1.06
N GLY A 219 -23.88 20.82 1.15
CA GLY A 219 -24.09 19.43 1.58
C GLY A 219 -24.23 19.25 3.10
N LEU A 220 -24.28 20.32 3.89
CA LEU A 220 -24.39 20.32 5.35
C LEU A 220 -23.29 19.51 6.08
N TRP A 221 -22.09 19.45 5.50
CA TRP A 221 -20.96 18.71 6.08
C TRP A 221 -20.43 19.40 7.34
N PRO A 222 -20.39 18.76 8.52
CA PRO A 222 -20.11 19.45 9.79
C PRO A 222 -18.74 20.15 9.83
N ASN A 223 -17.75 19.58 9.13
CA ASN A 223 -16.37 20.06 9.14
C ASN A 223 -16.02 21.06 8.03
N TRP A 224 -17.00 21.59 7.28
CA TRP A 224 -16.73 22.59 6.23
C TRP A 224 -16.01 23.85 6.75
N ARG A 225 -16.16 24.15 8.05
CA ARG A 225 -15.52 25.29 8.72
C ARG A 225 -14.06 25.06 9.06
N GLN A 226 -13.50 23.88 8.85
CA GLN A 226 -12.10 23.60 9.18
C GLN A 226 -11.19 24.07 8.05
N ALA A 227 -10.06 24.70 8.41
CA ALA A 227 -9.14 25.27 7.43
C ALA A 227 -8.30 24.22 6.68
N GLU A 228 -8.18 23.01 7.21
CA GLU A 228 -7.61 21.83 6.52
C GLU A 228 -8.65 21.19 5.59
N TRP A 229 -9.31 22.01 4.76
CA TRP A 229 -10.49 21.64 3.97
C TRP A 229 -10.25 20.47 3.02
N ALA A 230 -9.03 20.26 2.52
CA ALA A 230 -8.73 19.19 1.57
C ALA A 230 -8.96 17.78 2.17
N GLY A 231 -8.68 17.59 3.46
CA GLY A 231 -8.98 16.34 4.16
C GLY A 231 -10.47 16.12 4.32
N PHE A 232 -11.18 17.14 4.82
CA PHE A 232 -12.62 17.07 5.02
C PHE A 232 -13.42 16.96 3.72
N PHE A 233 -12.94 17.56 2.63
CA PHE A 233 -13.55 17.42 1.30
C PHE A 233 -13.39 16.00 0.76
N LEU A 234 -12.24 15.37 0.98
CA LEU A 234 -12.04 13.95 0.66
C LEU A 234 -13.00 13.06 1.44
N GLU A 235 -13.13 13.26 2.76
CA GLU A 235 -14.10 12.53 3.59
C GLU A 235 -15.53 12.72 3.09
N PHE A 236 -15.93 13.97 2.81
CA PHE A 236 -17.25 14.31 2.28
C PHE A 236 -17.55 13.57 0.96
N GLN A 237 -16.63 13.63 -0.01
CA GLN A 237 -16.82 13.00 -1.31
C GLN A 237 -16.85 11.47 -1.22
N LEU A 238 -15.97 10.87 -0.39
CA LEU A 238 -15.99 9.43 -0.20
C LEU A 238 -17.29 8.97 0.49
N ASN A 239 -17.73 9.67 1.53
CA ASN A 239 -18.99 9.36 2.20
C ASN A 239 -20.19 9.46 1.25
N LYS A 240 -20.23 10.51 0.41
CA LYS A 240 -21.26 10.68 -0.63
C LYS A 240 -21.24 9.51 -1.62
N PHE A 241 -20.06 9.10 -2.09
CA PHE A 241 -19.91 7.93 -2.95
C PHE A 241 -20.42 6.66 -2.27
N LEU A 242 -19.95 6.35 -1.05
CA LEU A 242 -20.30 5.12 -0.34
C LEU A 242 -21.83 4.99 -0.17
N LYS A 243 -22.51 6.04 0.32
CA LYS A 243 -23.97 6.08 0.51
C LYS A 243 -24.77 5.93 -0.78
N SER A 244 -24.20 6.34 -1.91
CA SER A 244 -24.84 6.23 -3.23
C SER A 244 -24.51 4.91 -3.96
N SER A 245 -23.64 4.07 -3.38
CA SER A 245 -23.09 2.88 -4.01
C SER A 245 -23.51 1.59 -3.31
N GLN A 246 -23.32 0.46 -3.98
CA GLN A 246 -23.49 -0.87 -3.38
C GLN A 246 -22.36 -1.26 -2.39
N TYR A 247 -21.39 -0.38 -2.15
CA TYR A 247 -20.16 -0.69 -1.39
C TYR A 247 -20.22 -0.34 0.10
N GLU A 248 -21.30 0.28 0.58
CA GLU A 248 -21.43 0.67 1.99
C GLU A 248 -21.32 -0.52 2.96
N ASN A 249 -21.76 -1.71 2.52
CA ASN A 249 -21.64 -2.96 3.27
C ASN A 249 -20.20 -3.51 3.34
N LEU A 250 -19.28 -3.00 2.51
CA LEU A 250 -17.86 -3.38 2.53
C LEU A 250 -17.03 -2.36 3.30
N VAL A 251 -17.28 -1.07 3.04
CA VAL A 251 -16.60 0.06 3.66
C VAL A 251 -17.64 1.10 4.04
N LYS A 252 -17.67 1.50 5.31
CA LYS A 252 -18.51 2.60 5.80
C LYS A 252 -17.67 3.75 6.31
N TYR A 253 -18.08 4.96 5.96
CA TYR A 253 -17.57 6.16 6.60
C TYR A 253 -18.27 6.36 7.96
N ILE A 254 -17.49 6.45 9.02
CA ILE A 254 -17.96 6.56 10.41
C ILE A 254 -17.43 7.81 11.13
N GLY A 255 -16.63 8.65 10.47
CA GLY A 255 -16.04 9.85 11.08
C GLY A 255 -17.05 10.87 11.59
N SER A 256 -18.29 10.84 11.08
CA SER A 256 -19.40 11.69 11.55
C SER A 256 -20.33 11.02 12.57
N ASP A 257 -20.12 9.74 12.88
CA ASP A 257 -21.00 8.94 13.74
C ASP A 257 -20.36 8.74 15.11
N HIS A 258 -20.82 9.51 16.10
CA HIS A 258 -20.27 9.47 17.45
C HIS A 258 -20.71 8.23 18.26
N GLN A 259 -21.73 7.48 17.81
CA GLN A 259 -22.24 6.33 18.56
C GLN A 259 -21.41 5.06 18.33
N ASP A 260 -20.89 4.87 17.11
CA ASP A 260 -20.11 3.67 16.72
C ASP A 260 -18.59 3.90 16.72
N ASN A 261 -18.12 5.14 16.87
CA ASN A 261 -16.72 5.52 16.67
C ASN A 261 -15.96 5.79 17.99
N GLN A 262 -15.74 4.74 18.79
CA GLN A 262 -14.99 4.84 20.06
C GLN A 262 -13.56 5.39 19.88
N TYR A 263 -12.98 5.23 18.69
CA TYR A 263 -11.57 5.52 18.42
C TYR A 263 -11.32 6.81 17.63
N ASP A 264 -12.36 7.49 17.11
CA ASP A 264 -12.26 8.70 16.28
C ASP A 264 -11.52 8.44 14.96
N TYR A 265 -11.94 7.38 14.25
CA TYR A 265 -11.44 6.99 12.92
C TYR A 265 -12.45 7.28 11.81
N ASP A 266 -11.98 7.40 10.57
CA ASP A 266 -12.86 7.76 9.46
C ASP A 266 -13.62 6.56 8.85
N LEU A 267 -13.03 5.36 8.86
CA LEU A 267 -13.50 4.20 8.09
C LEU A 267 -13.66 2.93 8.93
N SER A 268 -14.71 2.17 8.63
CA SER A 268 -14.92 0.79 9.09
C SER A 268 -14.95 -0.18 7.91
N PHE A 269 -14.24 -1.31 8.02
CA PHE A 269 -14.17 -2.36 7.01
C PHE A 269 -14.88 -3.62 7.51
N TYR A 270 -16.16 -3.79 7.16
CA TYR A 270 -17.04 -4.81 7.75
C TYR A 270 -16.56 -6.24 7.50
N ASN A 271 -16.22 -6.58 6.25
CA ASN A 271 -15.70 -7.92 5.93
C ASN A 271 -14.31 -8.20 6.51
N GLY A 272 -13.61 -7.17 6.98
CA GLY A 272 -12.29 -7.32 7.59
C GLY A 272 -12.29 -7.23 9.12
N GLN A 273 -13.38 -6.75 9.72
CA GLN A 273 -13.50 -6.46 11.16
C GLN A 273 -12.37 -5.57 11.70
N PHE A 274 -12.02 -4.51 10.96
CA PHE A 274 -11.01 -3.54 11.36
C PHE A 274 -11.38 -2.13 10.87
N PHE A 275 -10.61 -1.14 11.31
CA PHE A 275 -10.85 0.27 11.03
C PHE A 275 -9.71 0.89 10.22
N GLY A 276 -9.95 2.08 9.69
CA GLY A 276 -8.93 2.87 9.04
C GLY A 276 -9.24 4.35 9.04
N ASP A 277 -8.30 5.10 8.48
CA ASP A 277 -8.35 6.57 8.43
C ASP A 277 -8.09 7.10 7.02
N LEU A 278 -8.72 8.22 6.70
CA LEU A 278 -8.44 8.97 5.49
C LEU A 278 -7.39 10.04 5.78
N LYS A 279 -6.45 10.20 4.86
CA LYS A 279 -5.42 11.23 4.97
C LYS A 279 -5.20 11.92 3.64
N ALA A 280 -5.41 13.22 3.61
CA ALA A 280 -4.88 14.08 2.56
C ALA A 280 -3.45 14.51 2.94
N SER A 281 -2.48 14.22 2.07
CA SER A 281 -1.07 14.53 2.32
C SER A 281 -0.43 15.24 1.14
N ASP A 282 0.28 16.32 1.42
CA ASP A 282 1.08 17.00 0.40
C ASP A 282 2.22 16.08 -0.10
N ILE A 283 2.39 16.01 -1.42
CA ILE A 283 3.38 15.13 -2.05
C ILE A 283 4.82 15.55 -1.74
N LEU A 284 5.07 16.85 -1.53
CA LEU A 284 6.39 17.43 -1.26
C LEU A 284 6.84 17.23 0.19
N LYS A 285 5.93 16.90 1.10
CA LYS A 285 6.29 16.64 2.51
C LYS A 285 6.98 15.29 2.64
N ASN A 286 8.00 15.20 3.48
CA ASN A 286 8.72 13.95 3.72
C ASN A 286 7.94 12.95 4.59
N ASN A 287 6.90 13.42 5.29
CA ASN A 287 6.16 12.63 6.26
C ASN A 287 4.66 12.70 6.02
N VAL A 288 3.96 11.63 6.42
CA VAL A 288 2.51 11.62 6.58
C VAL A 288 2.20 11.53 8.08
N ILE A 289 1.32 12.38 8.57
CA ILE A 289 0.91 12.42 9.97
C ILE A 289 -0.31 11.50 10.13
N GLY A 290 -0.25 10.56 11.07
CA GLY A 290 -1.34 9.62 11.39
C GLY A 290 -2.17 10.06 12.61
N ASN A 291 -2.79 9.08 13.28
CA ASN A 291 -3.64 9.29 14.45
C ASN A 291 -2.82 9.53 15.74
N ASP A 292 -3.54 9.82 16.84
CA ASP A 292 -2.98 9.83 18.20
C ASP A 292 -2.31 8.49 18.52
N LYS A 293 -1.05 8.54 18.95
CA LYS A 293 -0.21 7.34 19.19
C LYS A 293 -0.83 6.43 20.26
N THR A 294 -1.31 7.00 21.35
CA THR A 294 -1.80 6.22 22.51
C THR A 294 -3.07 5.47 22.16
N ARG A 295 -4.04 6.16 21.54
CA ARG A 295 -5.29 5.52 21.08
C ARG A 295 -5.02 4.47 20.03
N PHE A 296 -4.14 4.77 19.08
CA PHE A 296 -3.78 3.85 18.02
C PHE A 296 -3.12 2.56 18.53
N LEU A 297 -2.19 2.67 19.48
CA LEU A 297 -1.52 1.48 20.04
C LEU A 297 -2.49 0.57 20.79
N LYS A 298 -3.43 1.14 21.56
CA LYS A 298 -4.52 0.37 22.20
C LYS A 298 -5.38 -0.35 21.17
N TYR A 299 -5.73 0.34 20.09
CA TYR A 299 -6.49 -0.24 18.99
C TYR A 299 -5.74 -1.41 18.32
N LEU A 300 -4.45 -1.22 18.02
CA LEU A 300 -3.65 -2.21 17.30
C LEU A 300 -3.48 -3.51 18.10
N ASP A 301 -3.40 -3.40 19.43
CA ASP A 301 -3.36 -4.55 20.33
C ASP A 301 -4.65 -5.38 20.27
N GLN A 302 -5.79 -4.73 20.05
CA GLN A 302 -7.10 -5.39 19.99
C GLN A 302 -7.45 -5.96 18.60
N TYR A 303 -7.11 -5.27 17.51
CA TYR A 303 -7.59 -5.60 16.14
C TYR A 303 -6.49 -6.04 15.16
N GLU A 304 -5.24 -6.12 15.61
CA GLU A 304 -4.03 -6.56 14.89
C GLU A 304 -3.59 -5.76 13.64
N LYS A 305 -4.52 -5.06 12.97
CA LYS A 305 -4.25 -4.26 11.77
C LYS A 305 -5.11 -2.99 11.69
N PHE A 306 -4.59 -1.99 10.98
CA PHE A 306 -5.27 -0.73 10.68
C PHE A 306 -4.87 -0.24 9.28
N TRP A 307 -5.80 0.36 8.53
CA TRP A 307 -5.48 0.93 7.23
C TRP A 307 -5.45 2.45 7.22
N TYR A 308 -4.37 3.04 6.72
CA TYR A 308 -4.36 4.45 6.32
C TYR A 308 -4.59 4.52 4.81
N VAL A 309 -5.68 5.15 4.40
CA VAL A 309 -5.99 5.44 3.00
C VAL A 309 -5.51 6.87 2.70
N ILE A 310 -4.36 6.96 2.06
CA ILE A 310 -3.64 8.23 1.87
C ILE A 310 -3.83 8.71 0.44
N TYR A 311 -4.45 9.87 0.31
CA TYR A 311 -4.53 10.63 -0.93
C TYR A 311 -3.46 11.70 -0.94
N GLN A 312 -2.54 11.61 -1.90
CA GLN A 312 -1.51 12.62 -2.07
C GLN A 312 -1.95 13.70 -3.04
N HIS A 313 -1.60 14.94 -2.72
CA HIS A 313 -1.91 16.08 -3.56
C HIS A 313 -0.74 17.05 -3.69
N THR A 314 -0.72 17.83 -4.76
CA THR A 314 0.02 19.11 -4.80
C THR A 314 -0.87 20.22 -4.22
N THR A 315 -0.25 21.33 -3.85
CA THR A 315 -0.92 22.44 -3.16
C THR A 315 -0.49 23.76 -3.78
N ILE A 316 -1.45 24.62 -4.10
CA ILE A 316 -1.21 26.06 -4.26
C ILE A 316 -1.72 26.73 -2.99
N LYS A 317 -0.87 27.48 -2.28
CA LYS A 317 -1.31 28.18 -1.07
C LYS A 317 -2.01 29.47 -1.44
N ASP A 318 -2.92 29.90 -0.59
CA ASP A 318 -3.61 31.19 -0.76
C ASP A 318 -2.65 32.37 -0.65
N ALA A 319 -1.53 32.20 0.07
CA ALA A 319 -0.45 33.19 0.09
C ALA A 319 0.30 33.34 -1.24
N ASP A 320 0.21 32.35 -2.13
CA ASP A 320 0.84 32.38 -3.45
C ASP A 320 -0.10 32.96 -4.52
N VAL A 321 -1.34 33.33 -4.15
CA VAL A 321 -2.37 33.87 -5.04
C VAL A 321 -2.72 35.30 -4.63
N GLN A 322 -2.87 36.18 -5.62
CA GLN A 322 -3.19 37.58 -5.36
C GLN A 322 -4.55 37.72 -4.66
N GLY A 323 -4.56 38.46 -3.54
CA GLY A 323 -5.78 38.86 -2.85
C GLY A 323 -6.32 37.87 -1.82
N PHE A 324 -5.65 36.74 -1.54
CA PHE A 324 -6.02 35.79 -0.46
C PHE A 324 -7.50 35.36 -0.51
N SER A 325 -8.00 35.13 -1.72
CA SER A 325 -9.42 35.02 -1.99
C SER A 325 -10.06 33.80 -1.30
N ALA A 326 -9.32 32.71 -1.10
CA ALA A 326 -9.84 31.54 -0.38
C ALA A 326 -10.05 31.85 1.10
N SER A 327 -9.10 32.53 1.75
CA SER A 327 -9.20 32.90 3.17
C SER A 327 -10.31 33.91 3.42
N ILE A 328 -10.43 34.91 2.53
CA ILE A 328 -11.49 35.92 2.61
C ILE A 328 -12.85 35.24 2.44
N TYR A 329 -13.01 34.38 1.43
CA TYR A 329 -14.25 33.63 1.21
C TYR A 329 -14.64 32.78 2.43
N TRP A 330 -13.71 31.97 2.94
CA TRP A 330 -13.94 31.09 4.08
C TRP A 330 -14.33 31.86 5.34
N ASN A 331 -13.62 32.94 5.68
CA ASN A 331 -13.94 33.77 6.84
C ASN A 331 -15.28 34.50 6.70
N ASN A 332 -15.60 34.98 5.49
CA ASN A 332 -16.91 35.59 5.22
C ASN A 332 -18.05 34.57 5.38
N LEU A 333 -17.86 33.34 4.91
CA LEU A 333 -18.85 32.28 5.05
C LEU A 333 -19.05 31.89 6.51
N ILE A 334 -17.98 31.77 7.30
CA ILE A 334 -18.06 31.54 8.76
C ILE A 334 -18.82 32.68 9.45
N ASN A 335 -18.53 33.94 9.09
CA ASN A 335 -19.20 35.10 9.67
C ASN A 335 -20.69 35.15 9.32
N LYS A 336 -21.08 34.67 8.13
CA LYS A 336 -22.47 34.56 7.70
C LYS A 336 -23.21 33.44 8.45
N PHE A 337 -22.51 32.35 8.78
CA PHE A 337 -23.07 31.17 9.46
C PHE A 337 -22.28 30.78 10.72
N PRO A 338 -22.27 31.65 11.76
CA PRO A 338 -21.44 31.45 12.94
C PRO A 338 -21.95 30.29 13.81
N GLN A 339 -21.04 29.52 14.40
CA GLN A 339 -21.38 28.44 15.35
C GLN A 339 -21.85 28.95 16.71
N LYS A 340 -21.41 30.16 17.10
CA LYS A 340 -21.79 30.80 18.37
C LYS A 340 -22.43 32.14 18.08
N LYS A 341 -23.50 32.45 18.80
CA LYS A 341 -24.15 33.77 18.74
C LYS A 341 -23.10 34.85 18.98
N ASN A 342 -23.06 35.86 18.11
CA ASN A 342 -22.10 36.98 18.12
C ASN A 342 -20.64 36.64 17.77
N PHE A 343 -20.33 35.44 17.27
CA PHE A 343 -18.99 35.18 16.71
C PHE A 343 -18.81 35.95 15.39
N LYS A 344 -17.75 36.77 15.31
CA LYS A 344 -17.32 37.42 14.08
C LYS A 344 -15.80 37.42 14.03
N ASN A 345 -15.23 36.74 13.05
CA ASN A 345 -13.82 36.88 12.75
C ASN A 345 -13.58 38.24 12.09
N LYS A 346 -12.88 39.13 12.80
CA LYS A 346 -12.53 40.46 12.31
C LYS A 346 -11.33 40.43 11.36
N ASP A 347 -10.47 39.42 11.50
CA ASP A 347 -9.31 39.23 10.65
C ASP A 347 -9.61 38.20 9.55
N LEU A 348 -10.02 38.71 8.39
CA LEU A 348 -10.31 37.88 7.21
C LEU A 348 -9.07 37.17 6.65
N LEU A 349 -7.86 37.55 7.10
CA LEU A 349 -6.58 36.97 6.64
C LEU A 349 -5.92 36.05 7.66
N SER A 350 -6.57 35.78 8.80
CA SER A 350 -6.04 34.99 9.93
C SER A 350 -5.48 33.58 9.60
N TYR A 351 -5.80 33.02 8.42
CA TYR A 351 -5.25 31.74 7.95
C TYR A 351 -4.57 31.81 6.57
N SER A 352 -4.39 32.99 5.99
CA SER A 352 -3.92 33.16 4.60
C SER A 352 -2.59 32.48 4.28
N GLN A 353 -1.70 32.41 5.26
CA GLN A 353 -0.38 31.77 5.13
C GLN A 353 -0.44 30.23 5.08
N ARG A 354 -1.53 29.64 5.57
CA ARG A 354 -1.71 28.17 5.68
C ARG A 354 -2.85 27.65 4.82
N MET A 355 -3.79 28.51 4.46
CA MET A 355 -4.93 28.18 3.61
C MET A 355 -4.41 27.65 2.27
N LYS A 356 -4.98 26.52 1.85
CA LYS A 356 -4.75 26.00 0.50
C LYS A 356 -5.74 26.72 -0.40
N TYR A 357 -5.26 27.37 -1.45
CA TYR A 357 -6.12 27.95 -2.48
C TYR A 357 -6.71 26.86 -3.36
N SER A 358 -5.87 25.92 -3.81
CA SER A 358 -6.28 24.72 -4.53
C SER A 358 -5.42 23.52 -4.15
N VAL A 359 -5.97 22.32 -4.38
CA VAL A 359 -5.22 21.07 -4.35
C VAL A 359 -5.51 20.23 -5.59
N ASN A 360 -4.51 19.47 -6.04
CA ASN A 360 -4.67 18.50 -7.11
C ASN A 360 -4.28 17.12 -6.58
N PHE A 361 -5.26 16.24 -6.40
CA PHE A 361 -4.98 14.87 -5.95
C PHE A 361 -4.36 14.06 -7.10
N GLN A 362 -3.22 13.42 -6.83
CA GLN A 362 -2.40 12.75 -7.86
C GLN A 362 -2.11 11.29 -7.55
N ASN A 363 -2.23 10.82 -6.32
CA ASN A 363 -1.97 9.42 -6.00
C ASN A 363 -2.84 8.97 -4.83
N MET A 364 -3.18 7.68 -4.78
CA MET A 364 -3.71 7.06 -3.57
C MET A 364 -2.92 5.80 -3.22
N TYR A 365 -2.57 5.65 -1.94
CA TYR A 365 -2.02 4.42 -1.39
C TYR A 365 -2.82 3.97 -0.17
N ILE A 366 -2.95 2.66 0.00
CA ILE A 366 -3.41 2.07 1.26
C ILE A 366 -2.19 1.51 1.98
N LEU A 367 -1.97 1.99 3.20
CA LEU A 367 -0.97 1.48 4.11
C LEU A 367 -1.64 0.53 5.11
N GLU A 368 -1.17 -0.71 5.21
CA GLU A 368 -1.51 -1.55 6.35
C GLU A 368 -0.47 -1.35 7.45
N VAL A 369 -0.93 -0.92 8.62
CA VAL A 369 -0.15 -0.95 9.85
C VAL A 369 -0.57 -2.15 10.67
N ASN A 370 0.39 -2.91 11.12
CA ASN A 370 0.18 -4.11 11.91
C ASN A 370 1.26 -4.23 13.00
N LYS A 371 1.11 -5.19 13.91
CA LYS A 371 2.08 -5.47 14.98
C LYS A 371 3.52 -5.67 14.47
N PHE A 372 3.69 -6.06 13.21
CA PHE A 372 4.99 -6.26 12.61
C PHE A 372 5.64 -4.95 12.18
N ASN A 373 4.96 -4.08 11.43
CA ASN A 373 5.62 -2.91 10.84
C ASN A 373 5.49 -1.62 11.67
N ILE A 374 4.69 -1.62 12.75
CA ILE A 374 4.50 -0.46 13.64
C ILE A 374 5.81 0.15 14.16
N ARG A 375 6.85 -0.67 14.42
CA ARG A 375 8.18 -0.20 14.86
C ARG A 375 8.89 0.74 13.88
N TYR A 376 8.42 0.80 12.63
CA TYR A 376 8.98 1.66 11.58
C TYR A 376 8.27 3.01 11.44
N ILE A 377 7.19 3.21 12.19
CA ILE A 377 6.59 4.53 12.38
C ILE A 377 7.47 5.28 13.38
N SER A 378 7.90 6.48 13.02
CA SER A 378 8.86 7.26 13.81
C SER A 378 8.29 7.67 15.15
N ASP A 379 9.20 7.78 16.14
CA ASP A 379 8.91 8.36 17.43
C ASP A 379 8.54 9.85 17.32
N ASP A 380 7.53 10.18 18.13
CA ASP A 380 7.00 11.44 18.63
C ASP A 380 7.08 12.67 17.72
N PHE A 381 6.06 12.87 16.88
CA PHE A 381 5.73 14.22 16.42
C PHE A 381 5.09 15.01 17.57
N LEU A 382 5.91 15.77 18.31
CA LEU A 382 5.44 16.71 19.33
C LEU A 382 4.76 17.89 18.62
N GLN A 383 3.42 17.89 18.60
CA GLN A 383 2.59 18.89 17.90
C GLN A 383 2.62 20.31 18.50
N GLY A 384 3.56 20.61 19.41
CA GLY A 384 3.56 21.83 20.21
C GLY A 384 2.47 21.82 21.28
N HIS A 385 1.95 22.99 21.62
CA HIS A 385 0.97 23.18 22.70
C HIS A 385 -0.45 23.43 22.16
N GLN A 386 -1.46 23.01 22.92
CA GLN A 386 -2.86 23.41 22.75
C GLN A 386 -3.02 24.90 23.05
N PRO A 387 -4.12 25.56 22.61
CA PRO A 387 -4.45 26.92 23.05
C PRO A 387 -4.52 27.07 24.58
N SER A 388 -4.78 25.97 25.29
CA SER A 388 -4.77 25.87 26.77
C SER A 388 -3.38 25.81 27.40
N GLY A 389 -2.30 25.79 26.61
CA GLY A 389 -0.91 25.65 27.07
C GLY A 389 -0.45 24.21 27.33
N LYS A 390 -1.35 23.21 27.32
CA LYS A 390 -0.97 21.79 27.48
C LYS A 390 -0.27 21.25 26.24
N SER A 391 0.76 20.41 26.40
CA SER A 391 1.38 19.72 25.27
C SER A 391 0.36 18.87 24.53
N ARG A 392 0.36 18.91 23.20
CA ARG A 392 -0.49 18.06 22.38
C ARG A 392 0.05 16.62 22.42
N ASN A 393 -0.87 15.66 22.46
CA ASN A 393 -0.50 14.25 22.41
C ASN A 393 0.31 13.93 21.15
N PRO A 394 1.29 13.01 21.25
CA PRO A 394 2.08 12.58 20.11
C PRO A 394 1.21 11.88 19.06
N LYS A 395 1.45 12.18 17.79
CA LYS A 395 0.84 11.49 16.65
C LYS A 395 1.83 10.55 15.98
N LEU A 396 1.31 9.52 15.32
CA LEU A 396 2.12 8.68 14.44
C LEU A 396 2.70 9.50 13.29
N LEU A 397 3.94 9.19 12.91
CA LEU A 397 4.62 9.85 11.81
C LEU A 397 5.24 8.81 10.86
N PHE A 398 4.68 8.73 9.65
CA PHE A 398 5.19 7.88 8.59
C PHE A 398 6.23 8.63 7.77
N HIS A 399 7.48 8.21 7.85
CA HIS A 399 8.52 8.73 6.94
C HIS A 399 8.33 8.10 5.56
N LYS A 400 8.18 8.92 4.52
CA LYS A 400 7.97 8.45 3.14
C LYS A 400 9.11 7.57 2.64
N LYS A 401 10.33 7.67 3.21
CA LYS A 401 11.45 6.77 2.89
C LYS A 401 11.18 5.28 3.21
N ASN A 402 10.31 5.01 4.19
CA ASN A 402 9.97 3.66 4.66
C ASN A 402 8.56 3.22 4.23
N ILE A 403 7.80 4.07 3.53
CA ILE A 403 6.38 3.86 3.27
C ILE A 403 6.09 2.57 2.50
N GLU A 404 7.01 2.13 1.66
CA GLU A 404 6.90 0.88 0.89
C GLU A 404 6.72 -0.37 1.75
N ASN A 405 7.18 -0.34 3.01
CA ASN A 405 6.99 -1.42 3.97
C ASN A 405 5.54 -1.55 4.46
N PHE A 406 4.73 -0.52 4.26
CA PHE A 406 3.33 -0.48 4.70
C PHE A 406 2.36 -0.59 3.52
N ILE A 407 2.77 -0.21 2.31
CA ILE A 407 1.89 -0.16 1.13
C ILE A 407 1.42 -1.55 0.74
N ILE A 408 0.10 -1.72 0.76
CA ILE A 408 -0.60 -2.92 0.29
C ILE A 408 -1.36 -2.68 -1.02
N TYR A 409 -1.71 -1.43 -1.31
CA TYR A 409 -2.42 -1.05 -2.54
C TYR A 409 -1.97 0.31 -3.05
N ARG A 410 -1.96 0.46 -4.38
CA ARG A 410 -1.72 1.73 -5.07
C ARG A 410 -2.77 1.92 -6.15
N PHE A 411 -3.34 3.11 -6.18
CA PHE A 411 -4.05 3.60 -7.34
C PHE A 411 -3.16 4.63 -8.07
N PRO A 412 -2.70 4.34 -9.30
CA PRO A 412 -2.03 5.34 -10.11
C PRO A 412 -3.09 6.34 -10.60
N ALA A 413 -2.91 7.64 -10.35
CA ALA A 413 -3.67 8.61 -11.12
C ALA A 413 -3.17 8.63 -12.57
N ILE A 414 -4.09 8.94 -13.48
CA ILE A 414 -3.89 8.98 -14.94
C ILE A 414 -2.94 10.12 -15.31
#